data_AF-A0A7Z9G8U6-F1
#
_entry.id   AF-A0A7Z9G8U6-F1
#
_cell.length_a   1.000
_cell.length_b   1.000
_cell.length_c   1.000
_cell.angle_alpha   90.00
_cell.angle_beta   90.00
_cell.angle_gamma   90.00
#
_symmetry.space_group_name_H-M   'P 1'
#
loop_
_entity.id
_entity.type
_entity.pdbx_description
1 polymer ?
#
loop_
_entity_poly.entity_id
_entity_poly.type
_entity_poly.pdbx_seq_one_letter_code
_entity_poly.pdbx_strand_id
1 'polypeptide(L)'
;MSRALLFSLLLSFLVCGCGKNAALQEKLAIAQAESAAAGKAKQEAANKAAAEKHKRETAEAQKLKDERARIAALMPDGNTQPDAKVALTPVEKQLLEFLKKAESFKKVARHPKVKSGSLQPFLLRALTHMDSNVRTQAPRAFIINKVHNEEVTQGWTAALKNEASSIVLENWAYDLRLYKDEATLPALHRAFKVAQTEGARGNIAETLMELKYEAARDDIHNALAATNDIMGKVYLISALKRFPAESSKDVVSTYVNHDNKLLAKKARECLAAIEMADVVDTKKK
;
A
#
# COMPACT_ATOMS: atom_id res chain seq x y z
N MET A 1 -26.03 46.55 -7.49
CA MET A 1 -25.88 47.73 -8.36
C MET A 1 -24.46 48.25 -8.24
N SER A 2 -23.66 48.07 -9.30
CA SER A 2 -22.21 48.27 -9.28
C SER A 2 -21.83 49.73 -9.06
N ARG A 3 -20.82 49.97 -8.21
CA ARG A 3 -20.17 51.28 -7.96
C ARG A 3 -19.80 52.04 -9.25
N ALA A 4 -19.67 51.35 -10.38
CA ALA A 4 -19.44 51.91 -11.70
C ALA A 4 -20.60 52.82 -12.22
N LEU A 5 -21.85 52.52 -11.88
CA LEU A 5 -23.02 53.31 -12.34
C LEU A 5 -23.18 54.62 -11.56
N LEU A 6 -22.80 54.64 -10.27
CA LEU A 6 -22.82 55.86 -9.45
C LEU A 6 -21.72 56.87 -9.87
N PHE A 7 -20.58 56.39 -10.36
CA PHE A 7 -19.51 57.25 -10.86
C PHE A 7 -19.86 57.91 -12.20
N SER A 8 -20.62 57.22 -13.07
CA SER A 8 -21.02 57.77 -14.36
C SER A 8 -22.07 58.87 -14.25
N LEU A 9 -22.93 58.84 -13.22
CA LEU A 9 -23.99 59.84 -13.00
C LEU A 9 -23.45 61.12 -12.33
N LEU A 10 -22.40 61.03 -11.52
CA LEU A 10 -21.77 62.20 -10.89
C LEU A 10 -20.90 63.01 -11.86
N LEU A 11 -20.35 62.38 -12.91
CA LEU A 11 -19.56 63.08 -13.93
C LEU A 11 -20.41 63.97 -14.85
N SER A 12 -21.69 63.65 -15.06
CA SER A 12 -22.56 64.39 -15.97
C SER A 12 -23.00 65.76 -15.43
N PHE A 13 -22.93 65.98 -14.11
CA PHE A 13 -23.37 67.23 -13.47
C PHE A 13 -22.30 68.33 -13.39
N LEU A 14 -21.03 68.05 -13.70
CA LEU A 14 -19.93 69.02 -13.52
C LEU A 14 -19.50 69.78 -14.79
N VAL A 15 -20.13 69.54 -15.95
CA VAL A 15 -19.63 70.05 -17.24
C VAL A 15 -20.05 71.50 -17.57
N CYS A 16 -20.89 72.17 -16.77
CA CYS A 16 -21.41 73.51 -17.12
C CYS A 16 -20.75 74.72 -16.42
N GLY A 17 -19.49 74.61 -15.98
CA GLY A 17 -18.74 75.71 -15.34
C GLY A 17 -17.40 76.01 -16.02
N CYS A 18 -17.35 77.05 -16.86
CA CYS A 18 -16.15 77.52 -17.57
C CYS A 18 -15.05 77.98 -16.58
N GLY A 19 -13.83 77.47 -16.75
CA GLY A 19 -12.60 77.96 -16.12
C GLY A 19 -11.94 77.04 -15.09
N LYS A 20 -12.72 76.35 -14.22
CA LYS A 20 -12.17 75.39 -13.23
C LYS A 20 -12.13 73.93 -13.72
N ASN A 21 -12.69 73.68 -14.90
CA ASN A 21 -12.90 72.33 -15.43
C ASN A 21 -11.63 71.66 -15.99
N ALA A 22 -10.66 72.44 -16.49
CA ALA A 22 -9.43 71.89 -17.07
C ALA A 22 -8.56 71.19 -16.01
N ALA A 23 -8.37 71.82 -14.84
CA ALA A 23 -7.58 71.25 -13.75
C ALA A 23 -8.24 70.01 -13.11
N LEU A 24 -9.57 69.93 -13.13
CA LEU A 24 -10.32 68.75 -12.65
C LEU A 24 -10.27 67.60 -13.65
N GLN A 25 -10.38 67.89 -14.95
CA GLN A 25 -10.20 66.92 -16.04
C GLN A 25 -8.79 66.33 -16.03
N GLU A 26 -7.76 67.15 -15.83
CA GLU A 26 -6.36 66.72 -15.74
C GLU A 26 -6.13 65.79 -14.53
N LYS A 27 -6.64 66.16 -13.34
CA LYS A 27 -6.57 65.30 -12.15
C LYS A 27 -7.32 63.98 -12.31
N LEU A 28 -8.46 64.00 -13.00
CA LEU A 28 -9.23 62.78 -13.29
C LEU A 28 -8.48 61.87 -14.27
N ALA A 29 -7.85 62.44 -15.30
CA ALA A 29 -7.04 61.70 -16.26
C ALA A 29 -5.81 61.06 -15.59
N ILE A 30 -5.15 61.77 -14.67
CA ILE A 30 -4.04 61.25 -13.86
C ILE A 30 -4.52 60.09 -12.98
N ALA A 31 -5.63 60.26 -12.24
CA ALA A 31 -6.16 59.21 -11.38
C ALA A 31 -6.61 57.95 -12.16
N GLN A 32 -7.17 58.14 -13.37
CA GLN A 32 -7.52 57.03 -14.26
C GLN A 32 -6.29 56.30 -14.79
N ALA A 33 -5.23 57.03 -15.15
CA ALA A 33 -3.96 56.45 -15.58
C ALA A 33 -3.26 55.68 -14.44
N GLU A 34 -3.25 56.22 -13.21
CA GLU A 34 -2.71 55.56 -12.03
C GLU A 34 -3.50 54.28 -11.68
N SER A 35 -4.83 54.34 -11.72
CA SER A 35 -5.70 53.17 -11.52
C SER A 35 -5.45 52.08 -12.58
N ALA A 36 -5.27 52.47 -13.84
CA ALA A 36 -5.00 51.53 -14.93
C ALA A 36 -3.60 50.89 -14.80
N ALA A 37 -2.60 51.69 -14.40
CA ALA A 37 -1.25 51.21 -14.12
C ALA A 37 -1.23 50.25 -12.93
N ALA A 38 -1.93 50.57 -11.84
CA ALA A 38 -2.07 49.70 -10.68
C ALA A 38 -2.80 48.38 -11.03
N GLY A 39 -3.82 48.44 -11.89
CA GLY A 39 -4.52 47.26 -12.42
C GLY A 39 -3.59 46.35 -13.22
N LYS A 40 -2.80 46.92 -14.14
CA LYS A 40 -1.80 46.18 -14.92
C LYS A 40 -0.74 45.55 -14.02
N ALA A 41 -0.17 46.30 -13.09
CA ALA A 41 0.85 45.79 -12.17
C ALA A 41 0.33 44.62 -11.31
N LYS A 42 -0.91 44.71 -10.82
CA LYS A 42 -1.53 43.64 -10.04
C LYS A 42 -1.78 42.38 -10.87
N GLN A 43 -2.20 42.55 -12.13
CA GLN A 43 -2.43 41.42 -13.03
C GLN A 43 -1.12 40.75 -13.46
N GLU A 44 -0.07 41.54 -13.69
CA GLU A 44 1.26 41.04 -14.03
C GLU A 44 1.89 40.27 -12.86
N ALA A 45 1.74 40.76 -11.62
CA ALA A 45 2.14 40.04 -10.41
C ALA A 45 1.37 38.71 -10.23
N ALA A 46 0.06 38.71 -10.48
CA ALA A 46 -0.76 37.49 -10.42
C ALA A 46 -0.33 36.45 -11.48
N ASN A 47 -0.08 36.90 -12.71
CA ASN A 47 0.41 36.04 -13.78
C ASN A 47 1.79 35.45 -13.47
N LYS A 48 2.71 36.25 -12.90
CA LYS A 48 4.02 35.78 -12.47
C LYS A 48 3.94 34.74 -11.36
N ALA A 49 3.09 34.97 -10.35
CA ALA A 49 2.86 34.01 -9.27
C ALA A 49 2.24 32.70 -9.77
N ALA A 50 1.28 32.78 -10.72
CA ALA A 50 0.69 31.60 -11.35
C ALA A 50 1.72 30.81 -12.17
N ALA A 51 2.59 31.49 -12.93
CA ALA A 51 3.66 30.86 -13.69
C ALA A 51 4.69 30.16 -12.77
N GLU A 52 5.08 30.80 -11.66
CA GLU A 52 5.96 30.17 -10.68
C GLU A 52 5.33 28.96 -9.98
N LYS A 53 4.03 29.04 -9.63
CA LYS A 53 3.29 27.90 -9.07
C LYS A 53 3.24 26.74 -10.05
N HIS A 54 2.86 26.99 -11.31
CA HIS A 54 2.83 25.97 -12.36
C HIS A 54 4.22 25.35 -12.60
N LYS A 55 5.29 26.16 -12.58
CA LYS A 55 6.68 25.66 -12.67
C LYS A 55 7.06 24.74 -11.50
N ARG A 56 6.60 25.03 -10.28
CA ARG A 56 6.83 24.17 -9.11
C ARG A 56 6.05 22.86 -9.21
N GLU A 57 4.78 22.92 -9.58
CA GLU A 57 3.92 21.74 -9.74
C GLU A 57 4.45 20.81 -10.85
N THR A 58 4.85 21.36 -11.99
CA THR A 58 5.46 20.58 -13.08
C THR A 58 6.79 19.95 -12.68
N ALA A 59 7.65 20.67 -11.94
CA ALA A 59 8.91 20.12 -11.44
C ALA A 59 8.69 18.99 -10.42
N GLU A 60 7.70 19.13 -9.53
CA GLU A 60 7.33 18.10 -8.56
C GLU A 60 6.72 16.87 -9.23
N ALA A 61 5.86 17.06 -10.23
CA ALA A 61 5.29 15.98 -11.03
C ALA A 61 6.38 15.22 -11.81
N GLN A 62 7.35 15.92 -12.41
CA GLN A 62 8.47 15.29 -13.09
C GLN A 62 9.35 14.51 -12.11
N LYS A 63 9.63 15.09 -10.92
CA LYS A 63 10.36 14.38 -9.87
C LYS A 63 9.65 13.11 -9.42
N LEU A 64 8.33 13.15 -9.25
CA LEU A 64 7.53 11.97 -8.92
C LEU A 64 7.57 10.92 -10.04
N LYS A 65 7.53 11.35 -11.30
CA LYS A 65 7.65 10.48 -12.48
C LYS A 65 9.02 9.80 -12.53
N ASP A 66 10.09 10.53 -12.28
CA ASP A 66 11.46 9.99 -12.24
C ASP A 66 11.64 9.03 -11.05
N GLU A 67 11.07 9.34 -9.88
CA GLU A 67 11.05 8.46 -8.71
C GLU A 67 10.29 7.16 -9.00
N ARG A 68 9.13 7.24 -9.66
CA ARG A 68 8.37 6.06 -10.11
C ARG A 68 9.11 5.23 -11.13
N ALA A 69 9.75 5.86 -12.12
CA ALA A 69 10.57 5.15 -13.11
C ALA A 69 11.75 4.44 -12.42
N ARG A 70 12.36 5.10 -11.43
CA ARG A 70 13.40 4.49 -10.60
C ARG A 70 12.87 3.32 -9.78
N ILE A 71 11.70 3.44 -9.15
CA ILE A 71 11.07 2.33 -8.41
C ILE A 71 10.75 1.16 -9.35
N ALA A 72 10.18 1.44 -10.52
CA ALA A 72 9.85 0.42 -11.52
C ALA A 72 11.10 -0.32 -12.01
N ALA A 73 12.22 0.38 -12.20
CA ALA A 73 13.51 -0.23 -12.54
C ALA A 73 14.13 -1.06 -11.39
N LEU A 74 13.65 -0.89 -10.16
CA LEU A 74 14.09 -1.63 -8.98
C LEU A 74 13.09 -2.70 -8.53
N MET A 75 11.98 -2.87 -9.28
CA MET A 75 11.02 -3.93 -9.04
C MET A 75 11.69 -5.28 -9.28
N PRO A 76 11.50 -6.25 -8.38
CA PRO A 76 12.11 -7.56 -8.53
C PRO A 76 11.46 -8.33 -9.68
N ASP A 77 12.14 -8.39 -10.82
CA ASP A 77 11.82 -9.32 -11.91
C ASP A 77 12.21 -10.78 -11.58
N GLY A 78 12.79 -11.00 -10.39
CA GLY A 78 13.25 -12.30 -9.91
C GLY A 78 14.62 -12.72 -10.43
N ASN A 79 15.22 -11.97 -11.35
CA ASN A 79 16.47 -12.35 -12.02
C ASN A 79 17.60 -11.31 -11.90
N THR A 80 17.31 -10.07 -11.50
CA THR A 80 18.34 -9.05 -11.30
C THR A 80 18.75 -8.91 -9.83
N GLN A 81 20.02 -9.16 -9.56
CA GLN A 81 20.64 -8.90 -8.26
C GLN A 81 20.56 -7.39 -7.93
N PRO A 82 19.87 -6.97 -6.86
CA PRO A 82 19.75 -5.55 -6.51
C PRO A 82 21.06 -4.93 -6.01
N ASP A 83 21.98 -5.76 -5.52
CA ASP A 83 23.02 -5.29 -4.58
C ASP A 83 24.29 -4.75 -5.26
N ALA A 84 24.49 -4.98 -6.56
CA ALA A 84 25.79 -4.70 -7.17
C ALA A 84 26.02 -3.25 -7.63
N LYS A 85 24.99 -2.39 -7.76
CA LYS A 85 25.17 -1.09 -8.46
C LYS A 85 24.53 0.15 -7.83
N VAL A 86 23.70 0.02 -6.79
CA VAL A 86 23.04 1.20 -6.19
C VAL A 86 23.69 1.54 -4.85
N ALA A 87 24.41 2.66 -4.81
CA ALA A 87 24.97 3.17 -3.57
C ALA A 87 23.85 3.48 -2.56
N LEU A 88 23.84 2.76 -1.45
CA LEU A 88 22.93 3.03 -0.33
C LEU A 88 23.28 4.36 0.33
N THR A 89 22.27 5.18 0.56
CA THR A 89 22.38 6.37 1.41
C THR A 89 22.73 5.97 2.86
N PRO A 90 23.27 6.89 3.68
CA PRO A 90 23.57 6.59 5.08
C PRO A 90 22.36 6.05 5.87
N VAL A 91 21.16 6.55 5.57
CA VAL A 91 19.90 6.10 6.20
C VAL A 91 19.56 4.67 5.76
N GLU A 92 19.68 4.35 4.46
CA GLU A 92 19.44 2.99 3.96
C GLU A 92 20.46 1.99 4.50
N LYS A 93 21.73 2.38 4.69
CA LYS A 93 22.74 1.52 5.33
C LYS A 93 22.38 1.19 6.77
N GLN A 94 21.97 2.19 7.56
CA GLN A 94 21.49 1.96 8.92
C GLN A 94 20.27 1.03 8.92
N LEU A 95 19.32 1.26 8.00
CA LEU A 95 18.11 0.46 7.88
C LEU A 95 18.42 -1.00 7.55
N LEU A 96 19.36 -1.24 6.62
CA LEU A 96 19.82 -2.57 6.28
C LEU A 96 20.40 -3.29 7.50
N GLU A 97 21.24 -2.61 8.29
CA GLU A 97 21.79 -3.19 9.52
C GLU A 97 20.71 -3.55 10.55
N PHE A 98 19.65 -2.74 10.67
CA PHE A 98 18.51 -3.09 11.52
C PHE A 98 17.74 -4.32 11.02
N LEU A 99 17.51 -4.40 9.70
CA LEU A 99 16.83 -5.55 9.08
C LEU A 99 17.63 -6.84 9.28
N LYS A 100 18.96 -6.80 9.14
CA LYS A 100 19.85 -7.95 9.39
C LYS A 100 19.77 -8.48 10.82
N LYS A 101 19.64 -7.59 11.80
CA LYS A 101 19.60 -7.95 13.23
C LYS A 101 18.21 -8.34 13.73
N ALA A 102 17.20 -8.34 12.85
CA ALA A 102 15.79 -8.47 13.23
C ALA A 102 15.37 -7.52 14.38
N GLU A 103 16.07 -6.38 14.50
CA GLU A 103 15.76 -5.39 15.52
C GLU A 103 14.43 -4.71 15.18
N SER A 104 13.64 -4.34 16.19
CA SER A 104 12.27 -3.89 15.96
C SER A 104 12.26 -2.71 14.98
N PHE A 105 11.66 -2.91 13.81
CA PHE A 105 11.52 -1.87 12.78
C PHE A 105 10.79 -0.62 13.33
N LYS A 106 9.98 -0.77 14.39
CA LYS A 106 9.39 0.33 15.17
C LYS A 106 10.42 1.37 15.64
N LYS A 107 11.66 0.97 15.98
CA LYS A 107 12.73 1.89 16.37
C LYS A 107 13.21 2.72 15.18
N VAL A 108 13.20 2.15 13.98
CA VAL A 108 13.70 2.79 12.76
C VAL A 108 12.65 3.65 12.08
N ALA A 109 11.39 3.18 12.02
CA ALA A 109 10.25 3.95 11.53
C ALA A 109 9.99 5.24 12.34
N ARG A 110 10.37 5.24 13.63
CA ARG A 110 10.29 6.42 14.51
C ARG A 110 11.49 7.34 14.42
N HIS A 111 12.49 7.04 13.58
CA HIS A 111 13.67 7.88 13.46
C HIS A 111 13.30 9.21 12.80
N PRO A 112 13.58 10.37 13.43
CA PRO A 112 13.08 11.67 12.98
C PRO A 112 13.56 12.11 11.59
N LYS A 113 14.60 11.46 11.06
CA LYS A 113 15.12 11.70 9.69
C LYS A 113 14.47 10.83 8.61
N VAL A 114 13.56 9.94 8.96
CA VAL A 114 12.88 9.03 8.02
C VAL A 114 11.50 9.59 7.69
N LYS A 115 11.31 10.05 6.45
CA LYS A 115 9.97 10.35 5.93
C LYS A 115 9.36 9.03 5.42
N SER A 116 8.10 8.75 5.73
CA SER A 116 7.47 7.45 5.43
C SER A 116 7.57 7.04 3.95
N GLY A 117 7.51 8.01 3.02
CA GLY A 117 7.62 7.76 1.58
C GLY A 117 9.05 7.54 1.04
N SER A 118 10.10 8.01 1.73
CA SER A 118 11.47 7.96 1.17
C SER A 118 12.14 6.59 1.29
N LEU A 119 11.55 5.66 2.06
CA LEU A 119 12.10 4.31 2.27
C LEU A 119 11.54 3.28 1.29
N GLN A 120 10.45 3.58 0.60
CA GLN A 120 9.78 2.62 -0.27
C GLN A 120 10.71 1.99 -1.32
N PRO A 121 11.56 2.76 -2.06
CA PRO A 121 12.47 2.16 -3.03
C PRO A 121 13.45 1.17 -2.40
N PHE A 122 13.91 1.43 -1.17
CA PHE A 122 14.81 0.54 -0.45
C PHE A 122 14.10 -0.73 0.02
N LEU A 123 12.93 -0.57 0.63
CA LEU A 123 12.16 -1.71 1.15
C LEU A 123 11.71 -2.64 0.03
N LEU A 124 11.40 -2.10 -1.16
CA LEU A 124 11.09 -2.90 -2.34
C LEU A 124 12.27 -3.77 -2.78
N ARG A 125 13.50 -3.24 -2.76
CA ARG A 125 14.73 -4.04 -3.00
C ARG A 125 14.98 -5.06 -1.90
N ALA A 126 14.66 -4.70 -0.65
CA ALA A 126 14.85 -5.56 0.51
C ALA A 126 14.01 -6.86 0.42
N LEU A 127 12.88 -6.85 -0.30
CA LEU A 127 12.06 -8.03 -0.52
C LEU A 127 12.80 -9.17 -1.25
N THR A 128 13.81 -8.86 -2.07
CA THR A 128 14.61 -9.86 -2.80
C THR A 128 16.09 -9.80 -2.47
N HIS A 129 16.42 -9.24 -1.31
CA HIS A 129 17.80 -9.17 -0.82
C HIS A 129 18.37 -10.57 -0.55
N MET A 130 19.68 -10.78 -0.73
CA MET A 130 20.29 -12.12 -0.56
C MET A 130 20.18 -12.69 0.86
N ASP A 131 20.24 -11.82 1.87
CA ASP A 131 20.03 -12.17 3.27
C ASP A 131 18.54 -12.42 3.55
N SER A 132 18.20 -13.63 3.98
CA SER A 132 16.83 -14.03 4.29
C SER A 132 16.23 -13.29 5.48
N ASN A 133 17.04 -12.82 6.45
CA ASN A 133 16.55 -11.98 7.54
C ASN A 133 16.05 -10.65 6.99
N VAL A 134 16.81 -10.06 6.05
CA VAL A 134 16.40 -8.80 5.40
C VAL A 134 15.09 -8.98 4.65
N ARG A 135 14.96 -10.07 3.87
CA ARG A 135 13.69 -10.40 3.17
C ARG A 135 12.54 -10.60 4.13
N THR A 136 12.77 -11.34 5.22
CA THR A 136 11.75 -11.62 6.25
C THR A 136 11.20 -10.35 6.87
N GLN A 137 12.05 -9.36 7.15
CA GLN A 137 11.67 -8.13 7.84
C GLN A 137 11.12 -7.03 6.90
N ALA A 138 11.37 -7.14 5.60
CA ALA A 138 10.98 -6.11 4.64
C ALA A 138 9.46 -5.85 4.56
N PRO A 139 8.56 -6.86 4.53
CA PRO A 139 7.13 -6.56 4.49
C PRO A 139 6.56 -5.97 5.77
N ARG A 140 7.04 -6.46 6.92
CA ARG A 140 6.73 -5.89 8.24
C ARG A 140 6.99 -4.37 8.27
N ALA A 141 8.05 -3.92 7.60
CA ALA A 141 8.39 -2.51 7.49
C ALA A 141 7.33 -1.69 6.75
N PHE A 142 6.77 -2.20 5.65
CA PHE A 142 5.70 -1.50 4.93
C PHE A 142 4.47 -1.29 5.82
N ILE A 143 4.07 -2.35 6.54
CA ILE A 143 2.92 -2.34 7.45
C ILE A 143 3.12 -1.33 8.59
N ILE A 144 4.28 -1.35 9.25
CA ILE A 144 4.58 -0.45 10.37
C ILE A 144 4.58 1.03 9.93
N ASN A 145 5.10 1.32 8.74
CA ASN A 145 5.10 2.68 8.19
C ASN A 145 3.77 3.09 7.54
N LYS A 146 2.77 2.21 7.54
CA LYS A 146 1.49 2.40 6.86
C LYS A 146 1.66 2.73 5.36
N VAL A 147 2.70 2.18 4.73
CA VAL A 147 2.91 2.34 3.29
C VAL A 147 2.03 1.31 2.58
N HIS A 148 0.85 1.76 2.15
CA HIS A 148 -0.10 0.97 1.37
C HIS A 148 -0.31 1.68 0.04
N ASN A 149 0.30 1.17 -1.02
CA ASN A 149 0.11 1.66 -2.37
C ASN A 149 0.28 0.53 -3.40
N GLU A 150 -0.09 0.83 -4.63
CA GLU A 150 -0.05 -0.12 -5.73
C GLU A 150 1.37 -0.63 -5.98
N GLU A 151 2.39 0.24 -5.89
CA GLU A 151 3.77 -0.15 -6.14
C GLU A 151 4.30 -1.15 -5.09
N VAL A 152 3.95 -0.99 -3.81
CA VAL A 152 4.27 -1.97 -2.74
C VAL A 152 3.59 -3.31 -3.02
N THR A 153 2.32 -3.26 -3.41
CA THR A 153 1.50 -4.44 -3.72
C THR A 153 2.08 -5.24 -4.88
N GLN A 154 2.45 -4.54 -5.97
CA GLN A 154 3.08 -5.16 -7.14
C GLN A 154 4.46 -5.74 -6.77
N GLY A 155 5.27 -5.00 -6.02
CA GLY A 155 6.60 -5.47 -5.59
C GLY A 155 6.54 -6.72 -4.70
N TRP A 156 5.62 -6.75 -3.74
CA TRP A 156 5.44 -7.92 -2.87
C TRP A 156 4.88 -9.12 -3.64
N THR A 157 3.93 -8.89 -4.55
CA THR A 157 3.40 -9.93 -5.46
C THR A 157 4.50 -10.54 -6.33
N ALA A 158 5.39 -9.72 -6.88
CA ALA A 158 6.52 -10.18 -7.68
C ALA A 158 7.54 -10.96 -6.84
N ALA A 159 7.84 -10.49 -5.62
CA ALA A 159 8.75 -11.18 -4.73
C ALA A 159 8.20 -12.54 -4.28
N LEU A 160 6.91 -12.65 -3.93
CA LEU A 160 6.24 -13.91 -3.56
C LEU A 160 6.34 -14.97 -4.65
N LYS A 161 6.28 -14.57 -5.92
CA LYS A 161 6.39 -15.49 -7.06
C LYS A 161 7.76 -16.17 -7.17
N ASN A 162 8.80 -15.59 -6.59
CA ASN A 162 10.17 -16.05 -6.73
C ASN A 162 10.80 -16.47 -5.39
N GLU A 163 10.09 -16.30 -4.27
CA GLU A 163 10.57 -16.73 -2.97
C GLU A 163 10.40 -18.24 -2.78
N ALA A 164 11.49 -18.91 -2.41
CA ALA A 164 11.54 -20.35 -2.18
C ALA A 164 11.82 -20.69 -0.71
N SER A 165 12.28 -19.72 0.09
CA SER A 165 12.57 -19.91 1.49
C SER A 165 11.27 -20.02 2.29
N SER A 166 11.03 -21.20 2.85
CA SER A 166 9.79 -21.47 3.60
C SER A 166 9.65 -20.57 4.83
N ILE A 167 10.75 -20.25 5.53
CA ILE A 167 10.71 -19.32 6.67
C ILE A 167 10.33 -17.90 6.25
N VAL A 168 10.79 -17.46 5.06
CA VAL A 168 10.41 -16.14 4.53
C VAL A 168 8.93 -16.14 4.17
N LEU A 169 8.47 -17.14 3.41
CA LEU A 169 7.07 -17.30 3.02
C LEU A 169 6.13 -17.36 4.24
N GLU A 170 6.53 -18.08 5.28
CA GLU A 170 5.77 -18.19 6.53
C GLU A 170 5.55 -16.82 7.19
N ASN A 171 6.61 -16.01 7.30
CA ASN A 171 6.52 -14.66 7.87
C ASN A 171 5.73 -13.71 6.96
N TRP A 172 5.94 -13.80 5.65
CA TRP A 172 5.24 -12.98 4.68
C TRP A 172 3.74 -13.26 4.68
N ALA A 173 3.31 -14.53 4.83
CA ALA A 173 1.91 -14.87 4.99
C ALA A 173 1.28 -14.19 6.21
N TYR A 174 1.99 -14.17 7.34
CA TYR A 174 1.53 -13.46 8.54
C TYR A 174 1.40 -11.95 8.30
N ASP A 175 2.38 -11.35 7.64
CA ASP A 175 2.37 -9.93 7.33
C ASP A 175 1.26 -9.57 6.33
N LEU A 176 1.01 -10.39 5.33
CA LEU A 176 -0.10 -10.21 4.38
C LEU A 176 -1.46 -10.23 5.05
N ARG A 177 -1.65 -11.07 6.07
CA ARG A 177 -2.88 -11.05 6.87
C ARG A 177 -3.11 -9.70 7.55
N LEU A 178 -2.05 -9.01 7.96
CA LEU A 178 -2.15 -7.67 8.56
C LEU A 178 -2.36 -6.59 7.50
N TYR A 179 -1.72 -6.74 6.35
CA TYR A 179 -1.81 -5.81 5.22
C TYR A 179 -3.19 -5.88 4.52
N LYS A 180 -3.83 -7.06 4.52
CA LYS A 180 -5.19 -7.34 4.00
C LYS A 180 -5.40 -6.92 2.54
N ASP A 181 -4.36 -7.09 1.72
CA ASP A 181 -4.46 -6.79 0.30
C ASP A 181 -4.73 -8.05 -0.52
N GLU A 182 -5.94 -8.12 -1.05
CA GLU A 182 -6.43 -9.23 -1.85
C GLU A 182 -5.67 -9.41 -3.16
N ALA A 183 -5.04 -8.35 -3.70
CA ALA A 183 -4.29 -8.43 -4.96
C ALA A 183 -3.05 -9.36 -4.85
N THR A 184 -2.57 -9.61 -3.63
CA THR A 184 -1.43 -10.51 -3.37
C THR A 184 -1.84 -11.98 -3.28
N LEU A 185 -3.13 -12.30 -3.11
CA LEU A 185 -3.62 -13.65 -2.82
C LEU A 185 -3.27 -14.68 -3.90
N PRO A 186 -3.34 -14.38 -5.21
CA PRO A 186 -2.93 -15.36 -6.23
C PRO A 186 -1.44 -15.74 -6.13
N ALA A 187 -0.57 -14.78 -5.79
CA ALA A 187 0.86 -15.06 -5.59
C ALA A 187 1.11 -15.85 -4.29
N LEU A 188 0.39 -15.51 -3.22
CA LEU A 188 0.43 -16.26 -1.97
C LEU A 188 -0.08 -17.70 -2.15
N HIS A 189 -1.12 -17.90 -2.96
CA HIS A 189 -1.61 -19.24 -3.31
C HIS A 189 -0.58 -20.04 -4.12
N ARG A 190 0.15 -19.42 -5.05
CA ARG A 190 1.28 -20.10 -5.69
C ARG A 190 2.35 -20.50 -4.68
N ALA A 191 2.68 -19.63 -3.73
CA ALA A 191 3.63 -19.91 -2.66
C ALA A 191 3.20 -21.11 -1.79
N PHE A 192 1.90 -21.27 -1.50
CA PHE A 192 1.36 -22.45 -0.82
C PHE A 192 1.78 -23.76 -1.50
N LYS A 193 1.66 -23.84 -2.83
CA LYS A 193 1.93 -25.04 -3.61
C LYS A 193 3.40 -25.43 -3.64
N VAL A 194 4.30 -24.46 -3.53
CA VAL A 194 5.76 -24.67 -3.60
C VAL A 194 6.45 -24.63 -2.22
N ALA A 195 5.71 -24.30 -1.16
CA ALA A 195 6.24 -24.30 0.19
C ALA A 195 6.70 -25.72 0.59
N GLN A 196 7.89 -25.78 1.19
CA GLN A 196 8.60 -27.03 1.51
C GLN A 196 8.33 -27.51 2.93
N THR A 197 7.85 -26.62 3.81
CA THR A 197 7.54 -26.96 5.20
C THR A 197 6.04 -26.88 5.47
N GLU A 198 5.56 -27.78 6.32
CA GLU A 198 4.15 -27.83 6.71
C GLU A 198 3.75 -26.63 7.58
N GLY A 199 4.70 -26.04 8.32
CA GLY A 199 4.49 -24.78 9.02
C GLY A 199 4.23 -23.61 8.06
N ALA A 200 5.03 -23.50 6.99
CA ALA A 200 4.81 -22.48 5.97
C ALA A 200 3.48 -22.69 5.25
N ARG A 201 3.18 -23.93 4.81
CA ARG A 201 1.87 -24.25 4.20
C ARG A 201 0.70 -23.93 5.13
N GLY A 202 0.82 -24.26 6.41
CA GLY A 202 -0.18 -23.99 7.43
C GLY A 202 -0.48 -22.49 7.59
N ASN A 203 0.56 -21.66 7.75
CA ASN A 203 0.38 -20.21 7.88
C ASN A 203 -0.14 -19.57 6.60
N ILE A 204 0.34 -20.01 5.44
CA ILE A 204 -0.15 -19.55 4.15
C ILE A 204 -1.65 -19.91 4.00
N ALA A 205 -2.03 -21.16 4.28
CA ALA A 205 -3.42 -21.60 4.23
C ALA A 205 -4.31 -20.81 5.19
N GLU A 206 -3.84 -20.57 6.43
CA GLU A 206 -4.59 -19.77 7.40
C GLU A 206 -4.83 -18.36 6.86
N THR A 207 -3.81 -17.71 6.31
CA THR A 207 -3.95 -16.37 5.70
C THR A 207 -4.92 -16.38 4.52
N LEU A 208 -4.81 -17.36 3.61
CA LEU A 208 -5.70 -17.47 2.44
C LEU A 208 -7.16 -17.65 2.86
N MET A 209 -7.43 -18.51 3.85
CA MET A 209 -8.79 -18.73 4.34
C MET A 209 -9.31 -17.54 5.16
N GLU A 210 -8.48 -16.91 5.99
CA GLU A 210 -8.88 -15.72 6.74
C GLU A 210 -9.25 -14.54 5.81
N LEU A 211 -8.57 -14.44 4.66
CA LEU A 211 -8.87 -13.50 3.59
C LEU A 211 -9.88 -14.04 2.56
N LYS A 212 -10.56 -15.16 2.88
CA LYS A 212 -11.66 -15.76 2.10
C LYS A 212 -11.31 -16.09 0.64
N TYR A 213 -10.06 -16.47 0.40
CA TYR A 213 -9.59 -16.86 -0.94
C TYR A 213 -9.98 -18.30 -1.27
N GLU A 214 -11.21 -18.46 -1.75
CA GLU A 214 -11.83 -19.78 -2.00
C GLU A 214 -11.04 -20.66 -2.98
N ALA A 215 -10.36 -20.05 -3.96
CA ALA A 215 -9.63 -20.78 -5.00
C ALA A 215 -8.46 -21.64 -4.47
N ALA A 216 -8.06 -21.47 -3.19
CA ALA A 216 -7.05 -22.32 -2.55
C ALA A 216 -7.62 -23.56 -1.84
N ARG A 217 -8.94 -23.70 -1.74
CA ARG A 217 -9.56 -24.74 -0.90
C ARG A 217 -9.21 -26.15 -1.35
N ASP A 218 -9.35 -26.45 -2.63
CA ASP A 218 -9.05 -27.78 -3.17
C ASP A 218 -7.58 -28.16 -2.97
N ASP A 219 -6.67 -27.19 -3.17
CA ASP A 219 -5.25 -27.40 -2.92
C ASP A 219 -4.96 -27.63 -1.43
N ILE A 220 -5.70 -26.99 -0.50
CA ILE A 220 -5.61 -27.25 0.94
C ILE A 220 -6.12 -28.65 1.28
N HIS A 221 -7.23 -29.11 0.67
CA HIS A 221 -7.73 -30.48 0.84
C HIS A 221 -6.71 -31.50 0.36
N ASN A 222 -6.12 -31.29 -0.82
CA ASN A 222 -5.09 -32.15 -1.39
C ASN A 222 -3.85 -32.21 -0.48
N ALA A 223 -3.40 -31.05 0.04
CA ALA A 223 -2.28 -31.00 0.97
C ALA A 223 -2.57 -31.72 2.30
N LEU A 224 -3.80 -31.61 2.81
CA LEU A 224 -4.24 -32.28 4.05
C LEU A 224 -4.23 -33.81 3.89
N ALA A 225 -4.63 -34.31 2.72
CA ALA A 225 -4.57 -35.73 2.40
C ALA A 225 -3.13 -36.22 2.17
N ALA A 226 -2.29 -35.42 1.53
CA ALA A 226 -0.92 -35.79 1.16
C ALA A 226 0.08 -35.70 2.34
N THR A 227 -0.15 -34.82 3.30
CA THR A 227 0.78 -34.65 4.42
C THR A 227 0.66 -35.78 5.44
N ASN A 228 1.81 -36.28 5.92
CA ASN A 228 1.87 -37.24 7.02
C ASN A 228 2.18 -36.56 8.37
N ASP A 229 2.57 -35.28 8.35
CA ASP A 229 2.86 -34.53 9.57
C ASP A 229 1.56 -34.16 10.29
N ILE A 230 1.43 -34.61 11.54
CA ILE A 230 0.26 -34.34 12.37
C ILE A 230 0.07 -32.83 12.55
N MET A 231 1.17 -32.08 12.72
CA MET A 231 1.08 -30.64 12.92
C MET A 231 0.65 -29.92 11.65
N GLY A 232 1.15 -30.34 10.48
CA GLY A 232 0.67 -29.92 9.17
C GLY A 232 -0.84 -30.11 9.02
N LYS A 233 -1.36 -31.31 9.35
CA LYS A 233 -2.81 -31.56 9.33
C LYS A 233 -3.57 -30.63 10.28
N VAL A 234 -3.06 -30.43 11.50
CA VAL A 234 -3.63 -29.50 12.48
C VAL A 234 -3.71 -28.08 11.94
N TYR A 235 -2.65 -27.59 11.28
CA TYR A 235 -2.64 -26.25 10.71
C TYR A 235 -3.61 -26.10 9.54
N LEU A 236 -3.63 -27.06 8.60
CA LEU A 236 -4.53 -27.03 7.44
C LEU A 236 -6.01 -27.12 7.85
N ILE A 237 -6.36 -27.97 8.82
CA ILE A 237 -7.73 -28.02 9.36
C ILE A 237 -8.07 -26.71 10.09
N SER A 238 -7.11 -26.14 10.82
CA SER A 238 -7.33 -24.83 11.49
C SER A 238 -7.56 -23.71 10.48
N ALA A 239 -6.90 -23.76 9.32
CA ALA A 239 -7.13 -22.84 8.21
C ALA A 239 -8.54 -23.00 7.64
N LEU A 240 -9.00 -24.22 7.34
CA LEU A 240 -10.35 -24.46 6.82
C LEU A 240 -11.45 -23.97 7.79
N LYS A 241 -11.20 -24.00 9.10
CA LYS A 241 -12.10 -23.42 10.10
C LYS A 241 -12.24 -21.89 9.97
N ARG A 242 -11.24 -21.18 9.44
CA ARG A 242 -11.30 -19.71 9.24
C ARG A 242 -12.29 -19.31 8.17
N PHE A 243 -12.49 -20.18 7.19
CA PHE A 243 -13.50 -20.03 6.15
C PHE A 243 -14.28 -21.33 5.97
N PRO A 244 -15.22 -21.60 6.89
CA PRO A 244 -16.00 -22.82 6.86
C PRO A 244 -16.82 -22.90 5.58
N ALA A 245 -16.82 -24.07 4.94
CA ALA A 245 -17.65 -24.37 3.79
C ALA A 245 -18.03 -25.85 3.81
N GLU A 246 -19.23 -26.16 3.32
CA GLU A 246 -19.75 -27.53 3.31
C GLU A 246 -18.87 -28.48 2.49
N SER A 247 -18.20 -27.98 1.45
CA SER A 247 -17.22 -28.75 0.66
C SER A 247 -16.05 -29.30 1.48
N SER A 248 -15.75 -28.73 2.66
CA SER A 248 -14.70 -29.24 3.54
C SER A 248 -15.18 -30.35 4.49
N LYS A 249 -16.48 -30.59 4.62
CA LYS A 249 -17.05 -31.45 5.67
C LYS A 249 -16.60 -32.89 5.55
N ASP A 250 -16.73 -33.47 4.37
CA ASP A 250 -16.35 -34.88 4.14
C ASP A 250 -14.87 -35.10 4.43
N VAL A 251 -14.01 -34.22 3.92
CA VAL A 251 -12.56 -34.28 4.14
C VAL A 251 -12.22 -34.20 5.64
N VAL A 252 -12.77 -33.21 6.34
CA VAL A 252 -12.47 -33.00 7.78
C VAL A 252 -13.05 -34.11 8.65
N SER A 253 -14.19 -34.70 8.28
CA SER A 253 -14.85 -35.77 9.04
C SER A 253 -13.96 -37.00 9.24
N THR A 254 -13.06 -37.29 8.30
CA THR A 254 -12.13 -38.41 8.38
C THR A 254 -11.17 -38.32 9.58
N TYR A 255 -11.00 -37.13 10.17
CA TYR A 255 -10.05 -36.88 11.26
C TYR A 255 -10.68 -36.78 12.65
N VAL A 256 -12.01 -36.82 12.79
CA VAL A 256 -12.68 -36.56 14.08
C VAL A 256 -12.40 -37.62 15.15
N ASN A 257 -12.06 -38.84 14.73
CA ASN A 257 -11.74 -39.98 15.60
C ASN A 257 -10.27 -40.40 15.48
N HIS A 258 -9.41 -39.49 15.00
CA HIS A 258 -7.98 -39.77 14.86
C HIS A 258 -7.31 -39.98 16.23
N ASP A 259 -6.38 -40.94 16.32
CA ASP A 259 -5.67 -41.30 17.57
C ASP A 259 -4.98 -40.10 18.24
N ASN A 260 -4.45 -39.20 17.41
CA ASN A 260 -3.95 -37.92 17.88
C ASN A 260 -5.10 -37.00 18.37
N LYS A 261 -5.17 -36.82 19.69
CA LYS A 261 -6.21 -36.01 20.37
C LYS A 261 -6.29 -34.56 19.89
N LEU A 262 -5.16 -33.92 19.56
CA LEU A 262 -5.14 -32.53 19.10
C LEU A 262 -5.76 -32.42 17.70
N LEU A 263 -5.38 -33.31 16.78
CA LEU A 263 -5.93 -33.36 15.44
C LEU A 263 -7.45 -33.63 15.47
N ALA A 264 -7.87 -34.65 16.23
CA ALA A 264 -9.28 -34.97 16.42
C ALA A 264 -10.08 -33.79 17.01
N LYS A 265 -9.52 -33.10 18.02
CA LYS A 265 -10.13 -31.89 18.58
C LYS A 265 -10.30 -30.81 17.51
N LYS A 266 -9.27 -30.55 16.70
CA LYS A 266 -9.30 -29.50 15.66
C LYS A 266 -10.27 -29.83 14.53
N ALA A 267 -10.38 -31.10 14.14
CA ALA A 267 -11.39 -31.56 13.19
C ALA A 267 -12.81 -31.29 13.69
N ARG A 268 -13.11 -31.65 14.94
CA ARG A 268 -14.42 -31.37 15.57
C ARG A 268 -14.71 -29.87 15.66
N GLU A 269 -13.74 -29.05 16.05
CA GLU A 269 -13.89 -27.59 16.06
C GLU A 269 -14.21 -27.03 14.66
N CYS A 270 -13.58 -27.59 13.61
CA CYS A 270 -13.82 -27.16 12.24
C CYS A 270 -15.21 -27.57 11.75
N LEU A 271 -15.66 -28.79 12.00
CA LEU A 271 -17.01 -29.24 11.64
C LEU A 271 -18.10 -28.42 12.31
N ALA A 272 -17.95 -28.14 13.62
CA ALA A 272 -18.90 -27.28 14.33
C ALA A 272 -18.98 -25.87 13.71
N ALA A 273 -17.86 -25.34 13.22
CA ALA A 273 -17.85 -24.05 12.52
C ALA A 273 -18.54 -24.10 11.15
N ILE A 274 -18.44 -25.23 10.42
CA ILE A 274 -19.15 -25.45 9.15
C ILE A 274 -20.66 -25.50 9.41
N GLU A 275 -21.10 -26.32 10.37
CA GLU A 275 -22.52 -26.43 10.73
C GLU A 275 -23.12 -25.09 11.17
N MET A 276 -22.37 -24.30 11.95
CA MET A 276 -22.81 -22.96 12.35
C MET A 276 -22.93 -21.99 11.16
N ALA A 277 -22.06 -22.09 10.15
CA ALA A 277 -22.12 -21.25 8.96
C ALA A 277 -23.39 -21.54 8.14
N ASP A 278 -23.75 -22.80 7.97
CA ASP A 278 -24.95 -23.22 7.24
C ASP A 278 -26.25 -22.69 7.88
N VAL A 279 -26.33 -22.70 9.22
CA VAL A 279 -27.48 -22.15 9.95
C VAL A 279 -27.61 -20.64 9.75
N VAL A 280 -26.50 -19.92 9.60
CA VAL A 280 -26.52 -18.47 9.37
C VAL A 280 -27.01 -18.14 7.95
N ASP A 281 -26.56 -18.89 6.95
CA ASP A 281 -26.94 -18.62 5.56
C ASP A 281 -28.38 -19.03 5.24
N THR A 282 -28.89 -20.08 5.89
CA THR A 282 -30.31 -20.47 5.77
C THR A 282 -31.27 -19.45 6.38
N LYS A 283 -30.85 -18.69 7.41
CA LYS A 283 -31.66 -17.61 8.03
C LYS A 283 -31.68 -16.29 7.25
N LYS A 284 -30.78 -16.13 6.27
CA LYS A 284 -30.69 -14.92 5.42
C LYS A 284 -31.50 -15.04 4.12
N LYS A 285 -31.97 -16.24 3.80
CA LYS A 285 -32.86 -16.52 2.66
C LYS A 285 -34.31 -16.49 3.12
#